data_AF-A0AAV9T2J0-F1
#
_entry.id   AF-A0AAV9T2J0-F1
#
_cell.length_a   1.000
_cell.length_b   1.000
_cell.length_c   1.000
_cell.angle_alpha   90.00
_cell.angle_beta   90.00
_cell.angle_gamma   90.00
#
_symmetry.space_group_name_H-M   'P 1'
#
loop_
_entity.id
_entity.type
_entity.pdbx_description
1 polymer ?
#
loop_
_entity_poly.entity_id
_entity_poly.type
_entity_poly.pdbx_seq_one_letter_code
_entity_poly.pdbx_strand_id
1 'polypeptide(L)'
;MAANGSRSAFGLTRHAVRQCQSAANPRVASASPIQYLSSRTFATTSPRTDAESKIEEISRRTEEAERPDETRQRPRWSYTPEAMKAPFSPHITKNPARSVWSVNTDPKKLDEMYIKFLGRDGDKMLPEEVKWLAVTHKSFDQGRRGFNDKLAYLGRQAVVLESTRSIVTSSTAKDGAVVPDEHGRKPFDHPVLASIDNLNVELPQTVVTKEKVEELAMAAGIDKVLRWKPAKPENLAGSGQQIVLNSAVFAIVGAITLQHGAAVAGRVIRERILRPLSLRQ
;
A
#
# COMPACT_ATOMS: atom_id res chain seq x y z
N MET A 1 -6.78 -9.95 -51.93
CA MET A 1 -6.98 -8.57 -52.41
C MET A 1 -6.94 -7.68 -51.18
N ALA A 2 -5.80 -7.06 -50.83
CA ALA A 2 -5.33 -5.72 -51.30
C ALA A 2 -6.27 -4.60 -50.83
N ALA A 3 -5.88 -3.42 -50.33
CA ALA A 3 -4.67 -2.81 -49.75
C ALA A 3 -5.10 -1.37 -49.32
N ASN A 4 -4.24 -0.67 -48.56
CA ASN A 4 -4.26 0.77 -48.19
C ASN A 4 -5.08 1.12 -46.91
N GLY A 5 -4.57 1.80 -45.88
CA GLY A 5 -3.31 2.50 -45.66
C GLY A 5 -3.49 4.04 -45.61
N SER A 6 -3.44 4.66 -44.43
CA SER A 6 -2.68 5.90 -44.13
C SER A 6 -2.98 6.52 -42.74
N ARG A 7 -1.91 6.57 -41.93
CA ARG A 7 -1.38 7.61 -41.02
C ARG A 7 -2.25 8.82 -40.61
N SER A 8 -2.29 9.13 -39.30
CA SER A 8 -2.17 10.47 -38.66
C SER A 8 -2.50 10.36 -37.16
N ALA A 9 -1.91 11.03 -36.17
CA ALA A 9 -0.64 11.69 -35.94
C ALA A 9 -0.54 11.85 -34.41
N PHE A 10 0.65 11.66 -33.85
CA PHE A 10 0.99 12.04 -32.49
C PHE A 10 0.92 13.57 -32.32
N GLY A 11 0.47 14.03 -31.16
CA GLY A 11 0.98 15.28 -30.58
C GLY A 11 -0.08 16.31 -30.19
N LEU A 12 -0.44 16.35 -28.91
CA LEU A 12 -0.92 17.56 -28.23
C LEU A 12 -0.53 17.49 -26.75
N THR A 13 0.70 17.90 -26.42
CA THR A 13 1.10 18.33 -25.07
C THR A 13 2.32 19.21 -25.21
N ARG A 14 2.12 20.52 -25.38
CA ARG A 14 3.14 21.55 -25.18
C ARG A 14 2.49 22.93 -25.22
N HIS A 15 2.01 23.40 -24.06
CA HIS A 15 1.88 24.83 -23.78
C HIS A 15 1.64 25.00 -22.28
N ALA A 16 2.71 25.26 -21.52
CA ALA A 16 2.71 26.07 -20.30
C ALA A 16 4.07 25.98 -19.58
N VAL A 17 5.16 26.46 -20.20
CA VAL A 17 6.34 26.95 -19.46
C VAL A 17 6.99 28.04 -20.30
N ARG A 18 6.56 29.30 -20.13
CA ARG A 18 7.30 30.46 -20.66
C ARG A 18 7.02 31.74 -19.87
N GLN A 19 7.54 31.77 -18.65
CA GLN A 19 7.79 32.93 -17.80
C GLN A 19 8.66 32.31 -16.70
N CYS A 20 9.94 32.59 -16.53
CA CYS A 20 10.67 33.84 -16.60
C CYS A 20 12.11 33.51 -17.02
N GLN A 21 12.78 34.42 -17.73
CA GLN A 21 14.20 34.78 -17.58
C GLN A 21 14.64 35.55 -18.83
N SER A 22 14.69 36.87 -18.70
CA SER A 22 15.49 37.74 -19.54
C SER A 22 16.45 38.46 -18.60
N ALA A 23 17.73 38.07 -18.63
CA ALA A 23 18.85 38.94 -18.33
C ALA A 23 20.17 38.23 -18.68
N ALA A 24 21.02 38.98 -19.36
CA ALA A 24 22.47 38.83 -19.55
C ALA A 24 22.99 38.01 -20.76
N ASN A 25 23.85 38.73 -21.49
CA ASN A 25 24.44 38.49 -22.81
C ASN A 25 25.62 37.47 -22.80
N PRO A 26 26.08 37.03 -23.98
CA PRO A 26 26.99 35.91 -24.17
C PRO A 26 28.47 36.33 -24.35
N ARG A 27 29.40 35.41 -24.11
CA ARG A 27 30.74 35.28 -24.75
C ARG A 27 31.36 33.92 -24.36
N VAL A 28 31.40 32.95 -25.28
CA VAL A 28 32.53 32.54 -26.16
C VAL A 28 33.48 31.49 -25.54
N ALA A 29 33.61 30.39 -26.28
CA ALA A 29 34.76 29.46 -26.44
C ALA A 29 34.99 28.28 -25.47
N SER A 30 34.70 27.09 -26.02
CA SER A 30 35.59 25.93 -26.23
C SER A 30 36.09 25.05 -25.07
N ALA A 31 36.15 23.76 -25.42
CA ALA A 31 36.95 22.65 -24.88
C ALA A 31 36.25 21.69 -23.89
N SER A 32 35.88 20.53 -24.42
CA SER A 32 35.68 19.29 -23.65
C SER A 32 37.01 18.81 -23.07
N PRO A 33 36.98 18.11 -21.93
CA PRO A 33 37.16 16.66 -22.04
C PRO A 33 36.26 15.81 -21.11
N ILE A 34 36.15 14.55 -21.51
CA ILE A 34 35.56 13.37 -20.87
C ILE A 34 35.89 13.31 -19.37
N GLN A 35 34.91 12.99 -18.50
CA GLN A 35 35.13 12.28 -17.22
C GLN A 35 33.80 11.76 -16.59
N TYR A 36 33.81 10.46 -16.31
CA TYR A 36 33.14 9.62 -15.28
C TYR A 36 31.63 9.72 -14.94
N LEU A 37 31.03 8.52 -14.99
CA LEU A 37 29.80 8.10 -14.32
C LEU A 37 29.74 8.60 -12.87
N SER A 38 28.72 9.41 -12.57
CA SER A 38 28.31 9.69 -11.20
C SER A 38 26.86 9.22 -11.00
N SER A 39 26.71 8.34 -10.03
CA SER A 39 25.47 7.76 -9.51
C SER A 39 24.40 8.82 -9.28
N ARG A 40 23.21 8.63 -9.83
CA ARG A 40 22.03 9.43 -9.49
C ARG A 40 21.51 9.00 -8.12
N THR A 41 21.94 9.72 -7.09
CA THR A 41 21.36 9.63 -5.73
C THR A 41 20.02 10.37 -5.74
N PHE A 42 18.90 9.65 -5.59
CA PHE A 42 17.62 10.28 -5.27
C PHE A 42 17.58 10.61 -3.77
N ALA A 43 18.18 11.74 -3.41
CA ALA A 43 18.03 12.34 -2.09
C ALA A 43 17.78 13.84 -2.26
N THR A 44 16.52 14.22 -2.49
CA THR A 44 16.09 15.61 -2.37
C THR A 44 15.90 15.92 -0.89
N THR A 45 17.00 16.21 -0.19
CA THR A 45 16.94 16.94 1.08
C THR A 45 17.38 18.38 0.80
N SER A 46 16.57 19.09 0.04
CA SER A 46 16.64 20.55 0.05
C SER A 46 16.00 21.01 1.36
N PRO A 47 16.65 21.89 2.16
CA PRO A 47 16.02 22.43 3.35
C PRO A 47 14.76 23.19 2.91
N ARG A 48 13.59 22.76 3.41
CA ARG A 48 12.33 23.50 3.26
C ARG A 48 12.57 24.91 3.75
N THR A 49 12.29 25.91 2.91
CA THR A 49 12.41 27.31 3.32
C THR A 49 11.31 27.64 4.33
N ASP A 50 11.58 28.51 5.30
CA ASP A 50 10.61 28.94 6.32
C ASP A 50 9.31 29.54 5.75
N ALA A 51 9.33 29.92 4.46
CA ALA A 51 8.16 30.39 3.75
C ALA A 51 7.21 29.23 3.36
N GLU A 52 7.72 28.08 2.92
CA GLU A 52 6.89 26.92 2.55
C GLU A 52 6.24 26.28 3.77
N SER A 53 6.95 26.22 4.90
CA SER A 53 6.38 25.75 6.18
C SER A 53 5.31 26.71 6.71
N LYS A 54 5.50 28.03 6.58
CA LYS A 54 4.48 29.03 6.93
C LYS A 54 3.25 28.95 6.03
N ILE A 55 3.42 28.72 4.72
CA ILE A 55 2.27 28.59 3.80
C ILE A 55 1.46 27.33 4.12
N GLU A 56 2.12 26.19 4.38
CA GLU A 56 1.43 24.97 4.83
C GLU A 56 0.71 25.17 6.18
N GLU A 57 1.34 25.88 7.12
CA GLU A 57 0.75 26.17 8.42
C GLU A 57 -0.45 27.12 8.31
N ILE A 58 -0.38 28.13 7.45
CA ILE A 58 -1.49 29.07 7.19
C ILE A 58 -2.64 28.35 6.48
N SER A 59 -2.37 27.53 5.47
CA SER A 59 -3.41 26.72 4.82
C SER A 59 -4.10 25.78 5.80
N ARG A 60 -3.33 25.10 6.66
CA ARG A 60 -3.89 24.23 7.70
C ARG A 60 -4.76 24.99 8.70
N ARG A 61 -4.31 26.17 9.14
CA ARG A 61 -5.08 27.04 10.05
C ARG A 61 -6.37 27.57 9.42
N THR A 62 -6.35 27.92 8.13
CA THR A 62 -7.54 28.40 7.42
C THR A 62 -8.57 27.27 7.23
N GLU A 63 -8.14 26.07 6.83
CA GLU A 63 -9.01 24.89 6.71
C GLU A 63 -9.55 24.38 8.06
N GLU A 64 -8.80 24.62 9.15
CA GLU A 64 -9.26 24.35 10.51
C GLU A 64 -10.23 25.44 11.00
N ALA A 65 -9.99 26.71 10.67
CA ALA A 65 -10.81 27.86 11.08
C ALA A 65 -12.20 27.89 10.46
N GLU A 66 -12.38 27.45 9.20
CA GLU A 66 -13.67 27.45 8.50
C GLU A 66 -14.60 26.28 8.89
N ARG A 67 -14.12 25.28 9.63
CA ARG A 67 -14.96 24.15 10.06
C ARG A 67 -15.80 24.50 11.29
N PRO A 68 -17.13 24.26 11.27
CA PRO A 68 -17.96 24.43 12.47
C PRO A 68 -17.47 23.52 13.60
N ASP A 69 -17.50 23.99 14.85
CA ASP A 69 -16.87 23.33 16.01
C ASP A 69 -17.33 21.87 16.22
N GLU A 70 -18.60 21.56 15.91
CA GLU A 70 -19.12 20.19 15.97
C GLU A 70 -18.41 19.22 15.01
N THR A 71 -17.93 19.71 13.86
CA THR A 71 -17.18 18.90 12.88
C THR A 71 -15.71 18.76 13.23
N ARG A 72 -15.18 19.62 14.11
CA ARG A 72 -13.80 19.51 14.62
C ARG A 72 -13.66 18.38 15.64
N GLN A 73 -14.72 18.08 16.38
CA GLN A 73 -14.70 17.09 17.46
C GLN A 73 -15.05 15.67 17.00
N ARG A 74 -15.75 15.52 15.87
CA ARG A 74 -16.15 14.20 15.36
C ARG A 74 -15.00 13.53 14.61
N PRO A 75 -14.75 12.23 14.82
CA PRO A 75 -13.66 11.55 14.14
C PRO A 75 -13.93 11.42 12.64
N ARG A 76 -12.90 11.55 11.81
CA ARG A 76 -13.01 11.66 10.35
C ARG A 76 -13.61 10.41 9.72
N TRP A 77 -13.38 9.26 10.32
CA TRP A 77 -13.92 7.99 9.84
C TRP A 77 -15.44 7.88 10.01
N SER A 78 -16.07 8.67 10.89
CA SER A 78 -17.50 8.54 11.27
C SER A 78 -18.45 9.22 10.29
N TYR A 79 -18.06 10.35 9.69
CA TYR A 79 -18.92 11.15 8.81
C TYR A 79 -18.31 11.34 7.41
N THR A 80 -19.15 11.75 6.47
CA THR A 80 -18.73 12.20 5.14
C THR A 80 -18.85 13.72 5.10
N PRO A 81 -17.83 14.47 4.65
CA PRO A 81 -17.91 15.93 4.54
C PRO A 81 -19.14 16.39 3.74
N GLU A 82 -19.89 17.35 4.28
CA GLU A 82 -21.19 17.76 3.71
C GLU A 82 -21.05 18.32 2.30
N ALA A 83 -20.01 19.12 2.05
CA ALA A 83 -19.71 19.68 0.73
C ALA A 83 -19.44 18.61 -0.36
N MET A 84 -19.13 17.38 0.03
CA MET A 84 -18.91 16.27 -0.91
C MET A 84 -20.17 15.44 -1.16
N LYS A 85 -21.27 15.68 -0.45
CA LYS A 85 -22.52 14.94 -0.61
C LYS A 85 -23.30 15.48 -1.81
N ALA A 86 -23.88 14.56 -2.57
CA ALA A 86 -24.82 14.91 -3.63
C ALA A 86 -26.26 14.82 -3.10
N PRO A 87 -27.19 15.67 -3.58
CA PRO A 87 -28.58 15.65 -3.11
C PRO A 87 -29.32 14.35 -3.48
N PHE A 88 -28.96 13.74 -4.62
CA PHE A 88 -29.46 12.43 -5.05
C PHE A 88 -28.41 11.72 -5.92
N SER A 89 -28.55 10.41 -6.10
CA SER A 89 -27.68 9.64 -7.01
C SER A 89 -28.12 9.83 -8.46
N PRO A 90 -27.27 10.37 -9.37
CA PRO A 90 -27.59 10.45 -10.79
C PRO A 90 -27.49 9.09 -11.49
N HIS A 91 -26.82 8.11 -10.89
CA HIS A 91 -26.62 6.79 -11.49
C HIS A 91 -27.85 5.91 -11.30
N ILE A 92 -28.44 5.45 -12.41
CA ILE A 92 -29.53 4.49 -12.43
C ILE A 92 -28.96 3.09 -12.24
N THR A 93 -29.21 2.50 -11.07
CA THR A 93 -28.72 1.14 -10.76
C THR A 93 -29.64 0.10 -11.40
N LYS A 94 -29.09 -0.79 -12.23
CA LYS A 94 -29.87 -1.84 -12.92
C LYS A 94 -30.68 -2.73 -11.97
N ASN A 95 -30.08 -3.10 -10.83
CA ASN A 95 -30.74 -3.85 -9.78
C ASN A 95 -30.64 -3.06 -8.46
N PRO A 96 -31.75 -2.52 -7.93
CA PRO A 96 -31.75 -1.71 -6.73
C PRO A 96 -31.26 -2.48 -5.50
N ALA A 97 -31.42 -3.82 -5.45
CA ALA A 97 -30.93 -4.64 -4.35
C ALA A 97 -29.40 -4.55 -4.18
N ARG A 98 -28.66 -4.31 -5.27
CA ARG A 98 -27.18 -4.16 -5.22
C ARG A 98 -26.74 -2.85 -4.56
N SER A 99 -27.62 -1.86 -4.45
CA SER A 99 -27.30 -0.57 -3.81
C SER A 99 -27.16 -0.70 -2.30
N VAL A 100 -27.89 -1.63 -1.68
CA VAL A 100 -27.87 -1.86 -0.24
C VAL A 100 -26.64 -2.69 0.13
N TRP A 101 -25.79 -2.16 1.01
CA TRP A 101 -24.66 -2.89 1.60
C TRP A 101 -24.40 -2.32 2.98
N SER A 102 -24.52 -3.16 4.01
CA SER A 102 -24.28 -2.76 5.39
C SER A 102 -22.78 -2.80 5.70
N VAL A 103 -22.30 -1.80 6.42
CA VAL A 103 -20.89 -1.64 6.78
C VAL A 103 -20.79 -1.43 8.27
N ASN A 104 -19.71 -1.95 8.89
CA ASN A 104 -19.49 -1.75 10.31
C ASN A 104 -19.30 -0.27 10.67
N THR A 105 -20.00 0.15 11.72
CA THR A 105 -19.88 1.50 12.32
C THR A 105 -19.45 1.42 13.79
N ASP A 106 -19.45 0.23 14.40
CA ASP A 106 -19.15 0.05 15.82
C ASP A 106 -17.63 -0.05 16.06
N PRO A 107 -17.03 0.85 16.87
CA PRO A 107 -15.61 0.79 17.21
C PRO A 107 -15.22 -0.45 18.00
N LYS A 108 -16.11 -0.94 18.88
CA LYS A 108 -15.84 -2.12 19.72
C LYS A 108 -15.60 -3.38 18.89
N LYS A 109 -16.39 -3.58 17.82
CA LYS A 109 -16.19 -4.70 16.88
C LYS A 109 -14.85 -4.62 16.16
N LEU A 110 -14.39 -3.40 15.87
CA LEU A 110 -13.08 -3.17 15.26
C LEU A 110 -11.97 -3.56 16.24
N ASP A 111 -12.06 -3.14 17.51
CA ASP A 111 -11.09 -3.47 18.54
C ASP A 111 -11.00 -4.97 18.79
N GLU A 112 -12.14 -5.67 18.86
CA GLU A 112 -12.18 -7.14 18.96
C GLU A 112 -11.46 -7.83 17.80
N MET A 113 -11.61 -7.33 16.58
CA MET A 113 -10.88 -7.83 15.41
C MET A 113 -9.37 -7.61 15.57
N TYR A 114 -8.94 -6.42 15.98
CA TYR A 114 -7.51 -6.13 16.19
C TYR A 114 -6.89 -7.00 17.28
N ILE A 115 -7.62 -7.27 18.37
CA ILE A 115 -7.18 -8.19 19.42
C ILE A 115 -7.08 -9.63 18.88
N LYS A 116 -8.06 -10.06 18.08
CA LYS A 116 -8.03 -11.40 17.47
C LYS A 116 -6.86 -11.57 16.50
N PHE A 117 -6.55 -10.53 15.72
CA PHE A 117 -5.52 -10.56 14.69
C PHE A 117 -4.10 -10.39 15.25
N LEU A 118 -3.88 -9.36 16.07
CA LEU A 118 -2.56 -8.98 16.60
C LEU A 118 -2.25 -9.63 17.96
N GLY A 119 -3.26 -10.15 18.65
CA GLY A 119 -3.18 -10.74 19.97
C GLY A 119 -3.47 -9.76 21.09
N ARG A 120 -3.00 -10.08 22.30
CA ARG A 120 -3.20 -9.28 23.51
C ARG A 120 -2.71 -7.83 23.29
N ASP A 121 -3.53 -6.86 23.69
CA ASP A 121 -3.29 -5.41 23.53
C ASP A 121 -3.14 -4.95 22.05
N GLY A 122 -3.63 -5.76 21.09
CA GLY A 122 -3.62 -5.44 19.66
C GLY A 122 -4.41 -4.18 19.29
N ASP A 123 -5.49 -3.89 20.02
CA ASP A 123 -6.32 -2.70 19.89
C ASP A 123 -5.57 -1.40 20.22
N LYS A 124 -4.54 -1.47 21.08
CA LYS A 124 -3.74 -0.32 21.51
C LYS A 124 -2.55 -0.04 20.59
N MET A 125 -2.24 -0.93 19.64
CA MET A 125 -1.12 -0.73 18.72
C MET A 125 -1.35 0.44 17.77
N LEU A 126 -2.59 0.76 17.40
CA LEU A 126 -2.86 1.84 16.45
C LEU A 126 -3.83 2.85 17.08
N PRO A 127 -3.67 4.16 16.82
CA PRO A 127 -4.70 5.14 17.12
C PRO A 127 -6.01 4.80 16.40
N GLU A 128 -7.15 5.18 16.98
CA GLU A 128 -8.48 4.85 16.45
C GLU A 128 -8.66 5.26 14.98
N GLU A 129 -8.28 6.49 14.62
CA GLU A 129 -8.35 6.97 13.23
C GLU A 129 -7.56 6.09 12.26
N VAL A 130 -6.38 5.61 12.69
CA VAL A 130 -5.52 4.75 11.86
C VAL A 130 -6.10 3.34 11.76
N LYS A 131 -6.75 2.83 12.82
CA LYS A 131 -7.46 1.55 12.79
C LYS A 131 -8.52 1.53 11.69
N TRP A 132 -9.32 2.60 11.61
CA TRP A 132 -10.35 2.75 10.58
C TRP A 132 -9.77 3.00 9.19
N LEU A 133 -8.70 3.79 9.09
CA LEU A 133 -8.01 4.05 7.83
C LEU A 133 -7.49 2.76 7.20
N ALA A 134 -6.88 1.88 7.99
CA ALA A 134 -6.33 0.60 7.50
C ALA A 134 -7.42 -0.38 7.03
N VAL A 135 -8.62 -0.31 7.61
CA VAL A 135 -9.76 -1.21 7.35
C VAL A 135 -10.77 -0.62 6.35
N THR A 136 -10.52 0.58 5.83
CA THR A 136 -11.37 1.21 4.81
C THR A 136 -10.75 1.06 3.42
N HIS A 137 -11.47 0.41 2.52
CA HIS A 137 -11.07 0.26 1.13
C HIS A 137 -11.54 1.44 0.27
N LYS A 138 -10.83 1.73 -0.83
CA LYS A 138 -11.13 2.83 -1.76
C LYS A 138 -12.55 2.80 -2.34
N SER A 139 -13.17 1.62 -2.47
CA SER A 139 -14.54 1.52 -2.98
C SER A 139 -15.61 2.00 -1.99
N PHE A 140 -15.26 2.19 -0.71
CA PHE A 140 -16.18 2.73 0.29
C PHE A 140 -16.36 4.25 0.12
N ASP A 141 -17.62 4.71 0.11
CA ASP A 141 -17.97 6.14 0.01
C ASP A 141 -17.21 6.89 -1.11
N GLN A 142 -16.95 6.21 -2.23
CA GLN A 142 -16.18 6.74 -3.37
C GLN A 142 -14.78 7.28 -2.99
N GLY A 143 -14.18 6.76 -1.92
CA GLY A 143 -12.88 7.22 -1.41
C GLY A 143 -12.90 8.64 -0.83
N ARG A 144 -14.08 9.17 -0.47
CA ARG A 144 -14.21 10.49 0.20
C ARG A 144 -13.63 10.47 1.60
N ARG A 145 -13.69 9.31 2.27
CA ARG A 145 -12.99 9.06 3.53
C ARG A 145 -11.62 8.46 3.25
N GLY A 146 -10.72 8.55 4.22
CA GLY A 146 -9.39 7.95 4.11
C GLY A 146 -9.49 6.45 3.80
N PHE A 147 -8.67 5.98 2.87
CA PHE A 147 -8.61 4.58 2.44
C PHE A 147 -7.18 4.04 2.47
N ASN A 148 -7.06 2.72 2.41
CA ASN A 148 -5.88 2.00 2.84
C ASN A 148 -4.80 1.74 1.77
N ASP A 149 -4.97 2.14 0.51
CA ASP A 149 -4.07 1.80 -0.62
C ASP A 149 -2.58 2.07 -0.34
N LYS A 150 -2.23 3.23 0.22
CA LYS A 150 -0.83 3.59 0.51
C LYS A 150 -0.24 2.74 1.64
N LEU A 151 -1.03 2.46 2.67
CA LEU A 151 -0.62 1.60 3.78
C LEU A 151 -0.45 0.16 3.29
N ALA A 152 -1.37 -0.32 2.45
CA ALA A 152 -1.32 -1.65 1.85
C ALA A 152 -0.07 -1.82 0.98
N TYR A 153 0.29 -0.80 0.19
CA TYR A 153 1.53 -0.81 -0.59
C TYR A 153 2.76 -1.01 0.28
N LEU A 154 2.91 -0.20 1.35
CA LEU A 154 4.05 -0.30 2.26
C LEU A 154 4.08 -1.65 2.98
N GLY A 155 2.94 -2.08 3.53
CA GLY A 155 2.86 -3.34 4.25
C GLY A 155 3.14 -4.55 3.36
N ARG A 156 2.75 -4.51 2.08
CA ARG A 156 3.14 -5.55 1.12
C ARG A 156 4.66 -5.65 0.98
N GLN A 157 5.37 -4.51 0.88
CA GLN A 157 6.84 -4.52 0.81
C GLN A 157 7.46 -5.07 2.10
N ALA A 158 6.93 -4.69 3.26
CA ALA A 158 7.40 -5.19 4.56
C ALA A 158 7.20 -6.71 4.70
N VAL A 159 6.04 -7.23 4.31
CA VAL A 159 5.77 -8.68 4.35
C VAL A 159 6.69 -9.43 3.40
N VAL A 160 6.85 -8.96 2.16
CA VAL A 160 7.77 -9.59 1.20
C VAL A 160 9.20 -9.62 1.74
N LEU A 161 9.69 -8.52 2.33
CA LEU A 161 11.03 -8.45 2.91
C LEU A 161 11.22 -9.45 4.06
N GLU A 162 10.27 -9.50 4.99
CA GLU A 162 10.33 -10.44 6.12
C GLU A 162 10.18 -11.90 5.68
N SER A 163 9.39 -12.18 4.65
CA SER A 163 9.33 -13.50 4.02
C SER A 163 10.67 -13.88 3.39
N THR A 164 11.27 -13.01 2.59
CA THR A 164 12.62 -13.24 2.02
C THR A 164 13.64 -13.48 3.12
N ARG A 165 13.62 -12.67 4.17
CA ARG A 165 14.50 -12.83 5.32
C ARG A 165 14.30 -14.19 6.00
N SER A 166 13.05 -14.63 6.19
CA SER A 166 12.75 -15.93 6.76
C SER A 166 13.32 -17.08 5.92
N ILE A 167 13.26 -16.98 4.60
CA ILE A 167 13.80 -17.99 3.66
C ILE A 167 15.33 -17.99 3.68
N VAL A 168 15.95 -16.82 3.67
CA VAL A 168 17.43 -16.72 3.67
C VAL A 168 18.01 -17.13 5.02
N THR A 169 17.35 -16.80 6.13
CA THR A 169 17.86 -17.14 7.47
C THR A 169 17.54 -18.58 7.91
N SER A 170 16.81 -19.37 7.12
CA SER A 170 16.56 -20.77 7.46
C SER A 170 17.85 -21.58 7.38
N SER A 171 18.25 -22.19 8.50
CA SER A 171 19.50 -22.95 8.63
C SER A 171 19.56 -24.21 7.78
N THR A 172 18.42 -24.70 7.32
CA THR A 172 18.31 -25.92 6.52
C THR A 172 18.37 -25.55 5.05
N ALA A 173 19.42 -25.99 4.35
CA ALA A 173 19.48 -25.94 2.90
C ALA A 173 18.31 -26.75 2.32
N LYS A 174 17.56 -26.15 1.41
CA LYS A 174 16.41 -26.82 0.80
C LYS A 174 16.84 -27.78 -0.31
N ASP A 175 16.14 -28.90 -0.40
CA ASP A 175 16.36 -29.86 -1.48
C ASP A 175 16.11 -29.18 -2.84
N GLY A 176 17.11 -29.25 -3.73
CA GLY A 176 17.06 -28.60 -5.04
C GLY A 176 17.49 -27.12 -5.04
N ALA A 177 17.98 -26.57 -3.92
CA ALA A 177 18.54 -25.21 -3.88
C ALA A 177 19.81 -25.07 -4.74
N VAL A 178 20.64 -26.11 -4.74
CA VAL A 178 21.84 -26.20 -5.57
C VAL A 178 21.48 -26.86 -6.90
N VAL A 179 21.48 -26.06 -7.96
CA VAL A 179 21.22 -26.53 -9.32
C VAL A 179 22.55 -26.95 -9.97
N PRO A 180 22.65 -28.17 -10.55
CA PRO A 180 23.86 -28.59 -11.25
C PRO A 180 24.10 -27.72 -12.50
N ASP A 181 25.33 -27.23 -12.66
CA ASP A 181 25.71 -26.42 -13.82
C ASP A 181 25.90 -27.29 -15.06
N GLU A 182 25.32 -26.87 -16.19
CA GLU A 182 25.43 -27.57 -17.48
C GLU A 182 26.86 -27.63 -18.03
N HIS A 183 27.71 -26.67 -17.66
CA HIS A 183 29.10 -26.57 -18.10
C HIS A 183 30.10 -27.16 -17.10
N GLY A 184 29.63 -27.84 -16.05
CA GLY A 184 30.49 -28.48 -15.05
C GLY A 184 31.31 -27.50 -14.21
N ARG A 185 30.92 -26.22 -14.15
CA ARG A 185 31.58 -25.23 -13.30
C ARG A 185 31.22 -25.49 -11.84
N LYS A 186 32.19 -25.32 -10.93
CA LYS A 186 31.96 -25.39 -9.49
C LYS A 186 31.58 -24.00 -8.97
N PRO A 187 30.41 -23.83 -8.31
CA PRO A 187 30.05 -22.57 -7.69
C PRO A 187 30.98 -22.26 -6.51
N PHE A 188 31.08 -20.97 -6.16
CA PHE A 188 31.85 -20.54 -5.01
C PHE A 188 31.11 -20.91 -3.71
N ASP A 189 31.69 -21.81 -2.92
CA ASP A 189 31.08 -22.28 -1.68
C ASP A 189 31.43 -21.33 -0.52
N HIS A 190 30.41 -20.68 0.03
CA HIS A 190 30.54 -19.78 1.16
C HIS A 190 29.29 -19.83 2.05
N PRO A 191 29.43 -19.90 3.39
CA PRO A 191 28.30 -20.13 4.30
C PRO A 191 27.20 -19.06 4.20
N VAL A 192 27.55 -17.80 3.90
CA VAL A 192 26.56 -16.72 3.73
C VAL A 192 25.77 -16.89 2.42
N LEU A 193 26.38 -17.42 1.36
CA LEU A 193 25.74 -17.57 0.04
C LEU A 193 24.87 -18.83 -0.01
N ALA A 194 25.27 -19.91 0.66
CA ALA A 194 24.47 -21.14 0.74
C ALA A 194 23.03 -20.89 1.23
N SER A 195 22.85 -19.90 2.11
CA SER A 195 21.55 -19.52 2.64
C SER A 195 20.67 -18.76 1.63
N ILE A 196 21.28 -18.09 0.65
CA ILE A 196 20.60 -17.35 -0.42
C ILE A 196 20.05 -18.31 -1.48
N ASP A 197 20.74 -19.45 -1.71
CA ASP A 197 20.32 -20.46 -2.68
C ASP A 197 18.94 -21.07 -2.35
N ASN A 198 18.49 -20.97 -1.09
CA ASN A 198 17.13 -21.33 -0.69
C ASN A 198 16.04 -20.60 -1.49
N LEU A 199 16.34 -19.41 -2.03
CA LEU A 199 15.43 -18.63 -2.87
C LEU A 199 15.18 -19.25 -4.24
N ASN A 200 16.02 -20.20 -4.70
CA ASN A 200 15.78 -20.93 -5.94
C ASN A 200 14.59 -21.88 -5.83
N VAL A 201 14.34 -22.40 -4.62
CA VAL A 201 13.24 -23.35 -4.35
C VAL A 201 12.00 -22.63 -3.85
N GLU A 202 12.16 -21.74 -2.89
CA GLU A 202 11.03 -21.04 -2.27
C GLU A 202 11.14 -19.53 -2.49
N LEU A 203 10.09 -18.97 -3.09
CA LEU A 203 9.98 -17.54 -3.32
C LEU A 203 9.06 -16.92 -2.24
N PRO A 204 9.26 -15.64 -1.88
CA PRO A 204 8.35 -14.95 -0.95
C PRO A 204 6.87 -15.00 -1.39
N GLN A 205 6.64 -14.99 -2.71
CA GLN A 205 5.30 -15.05 -3.31
C GLN A 205 4.65 -16.43 -3.19
N THR A 206 5.43 -17.51 -3.10
CA THR A 206 4.90 -18.87 -2.89
C THR A 206 4.59 -19.12 -1.41
N VAL A 207 5.30 -18.45 -0.50
CA VAL A 207 4.99 -18.47 0.94
C VAL A 207 3.71 -17.69 1.23
N VAL A 208 3.65 -16.44 0.74
CA VAL A 208 2.54 -15.51 0.99
C VAL A 208 1.65 -15.43 -0.25
N THR A 209 0.85 -16.47 -0.46
CA THR A 209 -0.14 -16.51 -1.54
C THR A 209 -1.40 -15.72 -1.19
N LYS A 210 -2.16 -15.30 -2.20
CA LYS A 210 -3.36 -14.47 -2.00
C LYS A 210 -4.46 -15.20 -1.26
N GLU A 211 -4.57 -16.51 -1.50
CA GLU A 211 -5.58 -17.40 -0.92
C GLU A 211 -5.30 -17.59 0.57
N LYS A 212 -4.03 -17.84 0.92
CA LYS A 212 -3.57 -17.99 2.30
C LYS A 212 -3.80 -16.74 3.15
N VAL A 213 -3.52 -15.56 2.58
CA VAL A 213 -3.76 -14.29 3.28
C VAL A 213 -5.25 -13.99 3.43
N GLU A 214 -6.08 -14.37 2.45
CA GLU A 214 -7.53 -14.26 2.55
C GLU A 214 -8.09 -15.15 3.66
N GLU A 215 -7.68 -16.42 3.73
CA GLU A 215 -8.10 -17.33 4.80
C GLU A 215 -7.69 -16.82 6.19
N LEU A 216 -6.49 -16.25 6.30
CA LEU A 216 -5.99 -15.60 7.51
C LEU A 216 -6.88 -14.40 7.89
N ALA A 217 -7.24 -13.57 6.91
CA ALA A 217 -8.12 -12.42 7.12
C ALA A 217 -9.53 -12.84 7.58
N MET A 218 -10.10 -13.87 6.96
CA MET A 218 -11.39 -14.46 7.33
C MET A 218 -11.34 -15.06 8.74
N ALA A 219 -10.27 -15.80 9.08
CA ALA A 219 -10.08 -16.35 10.42
C ALA A 219 -9.98 -15.26 11.49
N ALA A 220 -9.34 -14.13 11.17
CA ALA A 220 -9.25 -12.96 12.03
C ALA A 220 -10.57 -12.14 12.10
N GLY A 221 -11.53 -12.38 11.21
CA GLY A 221 -12.81 -11.67 11.16
C GLY A 221 -12.71 -10.28 10.51
N ILE A 222 -11.70 -10.05 9.67
CA ILE A 222 -11.51 -8.77 8.95
C ILE A 222 -12.68 -8.51 8.00
N ASP A 223 -13.25 -9.56 7.40
CA ASP A 223 -14.40 -9.49 6.49
C ASP A 223 -15.63 -8.79 7.10
N LYS A 224 -15.84 -8.95 8.42
CA LYS A 224 -16.98 -8.39 9.13
C LYS A 224 -16.84 -6.90 9.47
N VAL A 225 -15.61 -6.41 9.58
CA VAL A 225 -15.31 -5.03 9.96
C VAL A 225 -14.86 -4.16 8.79
N LEU A 226 -14.41 -4.79 7.70
CA LEU A 226 -13.94 -4.16 6.48
C LEU A 226 -15.01 -3.23 5.87
N ARG A 227 -14.61 -1.99 5.60
CA ARG A 227 -15.48 -0.99 4.97
C ARG A 227 -15.18 -0.94 3.49
N TRP A 228 -16.05 -1.55 2.70
CA TRP A 228 -15.93 -1.62 1.24
C TRP A 228 -17.30 -1.69 0.60
N LYS A 229 -17.37 -1.49 -0.72
CA LYS A 229 -18.58 -1.70 -1.52
C LYS A 229 -18.30 -2.80 -2.56
N PRO A 230 -18.95 -3.98 -2.48
CA PRO A 230 -18.84 -5.01 -3.50
C PRO A 230 -19.60 -4.60 -4.77
N ALA A 231 -19.10 -5.05 -5.93
CA ALA A 231 -19.76 -4.82 -7.22
C ALA A 231 -21.10 -5.59 -7.34
N LYS A 232 -21.13 -6.82 -6.80
CA LYS A 232 -22.29 -7.71 -6.75
C LYS A 232 -22.38 -8.33 -5.35
N PRO A 233 -23.24 -7.81 -4.45
CA PRO A 233 -23.40 -8.36 -3.10
C PRO A 233 -23.74 -9.85 -3.06
N GLU A 234 -24.41 -10.37 -4.10
CA GLU A 234 -24.75 -11.78 -4.25
C GLU A 234 -23.55 -12.70 -4.57
N ASN A 235 -22.45 -12.13 -5.08
CA ASN A 235 -21.23 -12.86 -5.41
C ASN A 235 -20.01 -12.05 -4.98
N LEU A 236 -19.61 -12.24 -3.72
CA LEU A 236 -18.51 -11.50 -3.11
C LEU A 236 -17.14 -11.88 -3.71
N ALA A 237 -16.92 -13.17 -3.98
CA ALA A 237 -15.70 -13.66 -4.62
C ALA A 237 -15.51 -13.01 -6.00
N GLY A 238 -16.55 -13.02 -6.84
CA GLY A 238 -16.55 -12.34 -8.15
C GLY A 238 -16.52 -10.81 -8.07
N SER A 239 -16.75 -10.24 -6.90
CA SER A 239 -16.62 -8.81 -6.63
C SER A 239 -15.21 -8.40 -6.14
N GLY A 240 -14.29 -9.35 -6.05
CA GLY A 240 -12.90 -9.09 -5.67
C GLY A 240 -12.66 -9.08 -4.16
N GLN A 241 -13.48 -9.77 -3.36
CA GLN A 241 -13.33 -9.85 -1.90
C GLN A 241 -11.91 -10.21 -1.46
N GLN A 242 -11.30 -11.22 -2.10
CA GLN A 242 -9.92 -11.65 -1.83
C GLN A 242 -8.92 -10.49 -1.92
N ILE A 243 -9.03 -9.64 -2.94
CA ILE A 243 -8.12 -8.50 -3.14
C ILE A 243 -8.29 -7.49 -2.01
N VAL A 244 -9.53 -7.21 -1.63
CA VAL A 244 -9.84 -6.22 -0.60
C VAL A 244 -9.38 -6.70 0.78
N LEU A 245 -9.59 -7.98 1.10
CA LEU A 245 -9.10 -8.58 2.35
C LEU A 245 -7.58 -8.55 2.43
N ASN A 246 -6.89 -8.96 1.35
CA ASN A 246 -5.44 -8.94 1.29
C ASN A 246 -4.89 -7.52 1.45
N SER A 247 -5.52 -6.53 0.79
CA SER A 247 -5.17 -5.12 0.96
C SER A 247 -5.29 -4.66 2.41
N ALA A 248 -6.37 -5.05 3.11
CA ALA A 248 -6.57 -4.69 4.51
C ALA A 248 -5.52 -5.31 5.45
N VAL A 249 -5.16 -6.58 5.25
CA VAL A 249 -4.08 -7.23 6.03
C VAL A 249 -2.77 -6.48 5.84
N PHE A 250 -2.39 -6.18 4.59
CA PHE A 250 -1.17 -5.42 4.33
C PHE A 250 -1.26 -4.00 4.88
N ALA A 251 -2.42 -3.35 4.82
CA ALA A 251 -2.58 -2.01 5.35
C ALA A 251 -2.37 -1.94 6.86
N ILE A 252 -2.85 -2.93 7.61
CA ILE A 252 -2.61 -3.01 9.06
C ILE A 252 -1.11 -3.10 9.34
N VAL A 253 -0.38 -3.96 8.62
CA VAL A 253 1.07 -4.08 8.75
C VAL A 253 1.78 -2.78 8.38
N GLY A 254 1.37 -2.13 7.29
CA GLY A 254 1.92 -0.84 6.86
C GLY A 254 1.71 0.27 7.89
N ALA A 255 0.53 0.31 8.52
CA ALA A 255 0.23 1.24 9.61
C ALA A 255 1.12 1.00 10.83
N ILE A 256 1.30 -0.27 11.25
CA ILE A 256 2.19 -0.63 12.36
C ILE A 256 3.64 -0.24 12.05
N THR A 257 4.07 -0.45 10.80
CA THR A 257 5.43 -0.11 10.37
C THR A 257 5.71 1.39 10.49
N LEU A 258 4.74 2.24 10.14
CA LEU A 258 4.89 3.70 10.27
C LEU A 258 4.77 4.18 11.72
N GLN A 259 3.92 3.56 12.53
CA GLN A 259 3.67 4.00 13.90
C GLN A 259 4.74 3.54 14.90
N HIS A 260 5.22 2.30 14.76
CA HIS A 260 6.12 1.65 15.72
C HIS A 260 7.48 1.26 15.13
N GLY A 261 7.68 1.49 13.83
CA GLY A 261 8.91 1.15 13.13
C GLY A 261 9.02 -0.32 12.70
N ALA A 262 10.06 -0.60 11.92
CA ALA A 262 10.26 -1.89 11.26
C ALA A 262 10.53 -3.05 12.25
N ALA A 263 11.17 -2.80 13.40
CA ALA A 263 11.51 -3.85 14.36
C ALA A 263 10.25 -4.51 14.97
N VAL A 264 9.27 -3.68 15.36
CA VAL A 264 7.98 -4.16 15.89
C VAL A 264 7.16 -4.80 14.78
N ALA A 265 7.06 -4.15 13.62
CA ALA A 265 6.33 -4.70 12.47
C ALA A 265 6.88 -6.06 12.03
N GLY A 266 8.20 -6.24 11.96
CA GLY A 266 8.82 -7.51 11.59
C GLY A 266 8.48 -8.64 12.57
N ARG A 267 8.41 -8.34 13.88
CA ARG A 267 7.94 -9.32 14.88
C ARG A 267 6.49 -9.72 14.62
N VAL A 268 5.61 -8.73 14.42
CA VAL A 268 4.19 -8.95 14.12
C VAL A 268 4.02 -9.79 12.86
N ILE A 269 4.76 -9.49 11.78
CA ILE A 269 4.69 -10.24 10.52
C ILE A 269 5.09 -11.71 10.74
N ARG A 270 6.20 -11.96 11.43
CA ARG A 270 6.65 -13.34 11.69
C ARG A 270 5.66 -14.14 12.53
N GLU A 271 5.13 -13.53 13.59
CA GLU A 271 4.27 -14.22 14.56
C GLU A 271 2.81 -14.36 14.09
N ARG A 272 2.27 -13.34 13.42
CA ARG A 272 0.84 -13.24 13.07
C ARG A 272 0.53 -13.54 11.61
N ILE A 273 1.52 -13.50 10.73
CA ILE A 273 1.35 -13.83 9.32
C ILE A 273 2.13 -15.10 8.98
N LEU A 274 3.47 -15.06 9.02
CA LEU A 274 4.28 -16.17 8.50
C LEU A 274 4.09 -17.48 9.26
N ARG A 275 4.09 -17.45 10.59
CA ARG A 275 3.87 -18.66 11.42
C ARG A 275 2.49 -19.31 11.16
N PRO A 276 1.37 -18.57 11.15
CA PRO A 276 0.08 -19.16 10.76
C PRO A 276 0.05 -19.73 9.34
N LEU A 277 0.77 -19.10 8.40
CA LEU A 277 0.82 -19.58 7.01
C LEU A 277 1.69 -20.84 6.83
N SER A 278 2.72 -21.02 7.65
CA SER A 278 3.57 -22.22 7.61
C SER A 278 2.92 -23.43 8.28
N LEU A 279 2.05 -23.23 9.28
CA LEU A 279 1.33 -24.32 9.95
C LEU A 279 0.16 -24.90 9.13
N ARG A 280 -0.24 -24.22 8.06
CA ARG A 280 -1.32 -24.66 7.14
C ARG A 280 -0.78 -25.27 5.84
N GLN A 281 0.48 -25.73 5.85
CA GLN A 281 1.07 -26.51 4.75
C GLN A 281 0.62 -27.97 4.81
#